data_AF-A0A6M3KXQ8-F1
#
_entry.id   AF-A0A6M3KXQ8-F1
#
_cell.length_a   1.000
_cell.length_b   1.000
_cell.length_c   1.000
_cell.angle_alpha   90.00
_cell.angle_beta   90.00
_cell.angle_gamma   90.00
#
_symmetry.space_group_name_H-M   'P 1'
#
loop_
_entity.id
_entity.type
_entity.pdbx_description
1 polymer ?
#
loop_
_entity_poly.entity_id
_entity_poly.type
_entity_poly.pdbx_seq_one_letter_code
_entity_poly.pdbx_strand_id
1 'polypeptide(L)'
;METRIYEVVVEPGKEICDFCSSRDIEWQYPADDGLIEDTWPPNLIRESIGDWAACEVCSELIETNKRFDLMLRSAESNLKSSPEYTFAMAGFVADEVCKVHKVFWEKKKGSRIKIERRKI
;
A
#
# COMPACT_ATOMS: atom_id res chain seq x y z
N MET A 1 -2.19 -12.27 29.33
CA MET A 1 -2.33 -12.38 27.86
C MET A 1 -1.09 -11.75 27.26
N GLU A 2 -0.15 -12.55 26.78
CA GLU A 2 1.06 -12.05 26.13
C GLU A 2 0.74 -11.69 24.67
N THR A 3 0.89 -10.41 24.35
CA THR A 3 0.71 -9.89 22.99
C THR A 3 1.87 -10.40 22.12
N ARG A 4 1.60 -11.34 21.21
CA ARG A 4 2.57 -11.70 20.17
C ARG A 4 2.53 -10.62 19.09
N ILE A 5 3.55 -9.78 19.09
CA ILE A 5 3.85 -8.84 18.00
C ILE A 5 4.42 -9.70 16.86
N TYR A 6 3.71 -9.79 15.74
CA TYR A 6 4.23 -10.44 14.54
C TYR A 6 4.98 -9.38 13.73
N GLU A 7 6.30 -9.47 13.72
CA GLU A 7 7.14 -8.65 12.85
C GLU A 7 7.01 -9.18 11.42
N VAL A 8 6.40 -8.39 10.53
CA VAL A 8 6.32 -8.72 9.10
C VAL A 8 7.65 -8.36 8.48
N VAL A 9 8.57 -9.33 8.39
CA VAL A 9 9.86 -9.15 7.73
C VAL A 9 9.65 -9.21 6.21
N VAL A 10 9.71 -8.04 5.54
CA VAL A 10 9.67 -7.95 4.07
C VAL A 10 11.06 -8.28 3.52
N GLU A 11 11.19 -9.34 2.72
CA GLU A 11 12.48 -9.74 2.15
C GLU A 11 13.06 -8.67 1.20
N PRO A 12 14.36 -8.31 1.33
CA PRO A 12 15.01 -7.35 0.43
C PRO A 12 14.98 -7.84 -1.02
N GLY A 13 14.58 -6.97 -1.97
CA GLY A 13 14.51 -7.27 -3.40
C GLY A 13 13.11 -7.65 -3.92
N LYS A 14 12.09 -7.66 -3.06
CA LYS A 14 10.68 -7.71 -3.46
C LYS A 14 10.06 -6.32 -3.38
N GLU A 15 10.52 -5.42 -4.23
CA GLU A 15 9.79 -4.18 -4.46
C GLU A 15 8.48 -4.56 -5.18
N ILE A 16 7.37 -4.59 -4.44
CA ILE A 16 6.00 -4.62 -4.99
C ILE A 16 5.31 -3.26 -4.80
N CYS A 17 4.41 -2.90 -5.71
CA CYS A 17 3.63 -1.67 -5.62
C CYS A 17 2.83 -1.67 -4.31
N ASP A 18 2.98 -0.64 -3.47
CA ASP A 18 2.31 -0.56 -2.16
C ASP A 18 0.80 -0.45 -2.27
N PHE A 19 0.30 -0.07 -3.44
CA PHE A 19 -1.12 0.10 -3.69
C PHE A 19 -1.78 -1.17 -4.19
N CYS A 20 -1.13 -1.95 -5.06
CA CYS A 20 -1.79 -3.08 -5.71
C CYS A 20 -0.97 -4.37 -5.70
N SER A 21 0.19 -4.37 -5.08
CA SER A 21 1.09 -5.51 -4.97
C SER A 21 1.62 -6.04 -6.32
N SER A 22 1.53 -5.25 -7.40
CA SER A 22 2.19 -5.56 -8.67
C SER A 22 3.71 -5.54 -8.51
N ARG A 23 4.43 -6.43 -9.21
CA ARG A 23 5.90 -6.46 -9.23
C ARG A 23 6.52 -5.46 -10.21
N ASP A 24 5.70 -4.83 -11.05
CA ASP A 24 6.15 -3.91 -12.10
C ASP A 24 6.25 -2.48 -11.55
N ILE A 25 7.16 -2.25 -10.59
CA ILE A 25 7.36 -0.91 -10.04
C ILE A 25 8.23 -0.05 -10.95
N GLU A 26 7.81 1.18 -11.18
CA GLU A 26 8.56 2.20 -11.91
C GLU A 26 8.81 3.48 -11.12
N TRP A 27 8.01 3.72 -10.07
CA TRP A 27 7.97 5.00 -9.37
C TRP A 27 8.11 4.83 -7.86
N GLN A 28 8.72 5.84 -7.25
CA GLN A 28 8.82 6.01 -5.81
C GLN A 28 8.22 7.37 -5.43
N TYR A 29 7.50 7.39 -4.31
CA TYR A 29 6.91 8.57 -3.72
C TYR A 29 7.58 8.82 -2.38
N PRO A 30 8.35 9.92 -2.25
CA PRO A 30 8.90 10.30 -0.97
C PRO A 30 7.79 10.49 0.06
N ALA A 31 7.94 9.93 1.25
CA ALA A 31 6.96 10.08 2.32
C ALA A 31 7.63 10.08 3.69
N ASP A 32 7.00 10.74 4.66
CA ASP A 32 7.34 10.55 6.07
C ASP A 32 6.76 9.24 6.60
N ASP A 33 7.38 8.72 7.66
CA ASP A 33 6.82 7.60 8.42
C ASP A 33 5.43 7.95 8.95
N GLY A 34 4.55 6.95 8.98
CA GLY A 34 3.16 7.11 9.36
C GLY A 34 2.59 5.87 10.05
N LEU A 35 1.76 6.10 11.06
CA LEU A 35 1.01 5.05 11.74
C LEU A 35 -0.33 4.87 11.05
N ILE A 36 -0.68 3.62 10.77
CA ILE A 36 -1.99 3.20 10.28
C ILE A 36 -2.73 2.63 11.49
N GLU A 37 -3.58 3.47 12.07
CA GLU A 37 -4.42 3.13 13.21
C GLU A 37 -5.72 2.45 12.78
N ASP A 38 -6.42 1.84 13.73
CA ASP A 38 -7.72 1.19 13.53
C ASP A 38 -7.78 0.14 12.41
N THR A 39 -6.64 -0.54 12.17
CA THR A 39 -6.57 -1.63 11.20
C THR A 39 -7.02 -2.95 11.78
N TRP A 40 -7.38 -3.88 10.90
CA TRP A 40 -7.66 -5.26 11.26
C TRP A 40 -6.42 -6.14 11.08
N PRO A 41 -6.17 -7.09 11.99
CA PRO A 41 -6.90 -7.37 13.24
C PRO A 41 -6.75 -6.26 14.28
N PRO A 42 -7.77 -6.05 15.16
CA PRO A 42 -7.74 -4.97 16.14
C PRO A 42 -6.54 -5.13 17.07
N ASN A 43 -5.92 -4.00 17.43
CA ASN A 43 -4.66 -3.90 18.17
C ASN A 43 -3.39 -4.23 17.37
N LEU A 44 -3.48 -4.43 16.04
CA LEU A 44 -2.31 -4.37 15.17
C LEU A 44 -2.04 -2.91 14.81
N ILE A 45 -0.92 -2.38 15.29
CA ILE A 45 -0.37 -1.12 14.79
C ILE A 45 0.42 -1.46 13.53
N ARG A 46 0.04 -0.88 12.40
CA ARG A 46 0.81 -0.98 11.16
C ARG A 46 1.57 0.33 10.97
N GLU A 47 2.85 0.22 10.67
CA GLU A 47 3.69 1.37 10.34
C GLU A 47 3.98 1.36 8.84
N SER A 48 3.84 2.53 8.23
CA SER A 48 4.40 2.86 6.93
C SER A 48 5.76 3.50 7.18
N ILE A 49 6.84 2.86 6.73
CA ILE A 49 8.20 3.35 6.92
C ILE A 49 8.76 3.78 5.57
N GLY A 50 9.17 5.04 5.48
CA GLY A 50 9.81 5.63 4.31
C GLY A 50 8.91 5.76 3.08
N ASP A 51 9.56 5.68 1.93
CA ASP A 51 8.97 5.98 0.63
C ASP A 51 8.03 4.88 0.13
N TRP A 52 7.05 5.27 -0.68
CA TRP A 52 6.05 4.37 -1.26
C TRP A 52 6.35 4.08 -2.72
N ALA A 53 6.34 2.81 -3.08
CA ALA A 53 6.59 2.31 -4.41
C ALA A 53 5.28 2.14 -5.20
N ALA A 54 5.26 2.57 -6.45
CA ALA A 54 4.10 2.49 -7.34
C ALA A 54 4.46 1.95 -8.73
N CYS A 55 3.60 1.10 -9.29
CA CYS A 55 3.60 0.82 -10.72
C CYS A 55 3.09 2.04 -11.52
N GLU A 56 3.33 2.09 -12.83
CA GLU A 56 2.88 3.20 -13.68
C GLU A 56 1.39 3.49 -13.50
N VAL A 57 0.52 2.46 -13.56
CA VAL A 57 -0.93 2.64 -13.46
C VAL A 57 -1.34 3.28 -12.13
N CYS A 58 -0.80 2.82 -11.00
CA CYS A 58 -1.09 3.44 -9.71
C CYS A 58 -0.55 4.86 -9.64
N SER A 59 0.64 5.07 -10.19
CA SER A 59 1.27 6.39 -10.19
C SER A 59 0.48 7.40 -11.03
N GLU A 60 -0.04 7.02 -12.20
CA GLU A 60 -0.93 7.88 -13.00
C GLU A 60 -2.19 8.29 -12.24
N LEU A 61 -2.82 7.35 -11.52
CA LEU A 61 -3.98 7.64 -10.69
C LEU A 61 -3.62 8.61 -9.54
N ILE A 62 -2.41 8.50 -8.98
CA ILE A 62 -1.92 9.40 -7.94
C ILE A 62 -1.67 10.80 -8.52
N GLU A 63 -0.94 10.92 -9.64
CA GLU A 63 -0.62 12.22 -10.26
C GLU A 63 -1.86 12.94 -10.80
N THR A 64 -2.89 12.20 -11.21
CA THR A 64 -4.17 12.76 -11.65
C THR A 64 -5.19 12.92 -10.52
N ASN A 65 -4.79 12.68 -9.26
CA ASN A 65 -5.61 12.78 -8.06
C ASN A 65 -6.92 11.95 -8.10
N LYS A 66 -6.90 10.82 -8.83
CA LYS A 66 -8.02 9.87 -8.93
C LYS A 66 -8.04 8.89 -7.75
N ARG A 67 -8.28 9.43 -6.56
CA ARG A 67 -8.18 8.69 -5.29
C ARG A 67 -9.14 7.50 -5.19
N PHE A 68 -10.37 7.66 -5.68
CA PHE A 68 -11.38 6.61 -5.64
C PHE A 68 -11.01 5.44 -6.56
N ASP A 69 -10.57 5.73 -7.79
CA ASP A 69 -10.13 4.71 -8.74
C ASP A 69 -8.90 3.95 -8.21
N LEU A 70 -7.97 4.66 -7.55
CA LEU A 70 -6.81 4.03 -6.90
C LEU A 70 -7.23 3.08 -5.78
N MET A 71 -8.20 3.49 -4.94
CA MET A 71 -8.76 2.67 -3.87
C MET A 71 -9.43 1.41 -4.42
N LEU A 72 -10.31 1.55 -5.42
CA LEU A 72 -10.99 0.40 -6.03
C LEU A 72 -9.98 -0.61 -6.59
N ARG A 73 -8.99 -0.11 -7.35
CA ARG A 73 -7.96 -0.95 -7.94
C ARG A 73 -7.13 -1.68 -6.88
N SER A 74 -6.80 -1.00 -5.79
CA SER A 74 -6.08 -1.60 -4.66
C SER A 74 -6.91 -2.70 -3.99
N ALA A 75 -8.17 -2.43 -3.67
CA ALA A 75 -9.08 -3.39 -3.05
C ALA A 75 -9.31 -4.62 -3.92
N GLU A 76 -9.53 -4.43 -5.22
CA GLU A 76 -9.66 -5.54 -6.18
C GLU A 76 -8.40 -6.41 -6.24
N SER A 77 -7.21 -5.79 -6.17
CA SER A 77 -5.96 -6.55 -6.18
C SER A 77 -5.82 -7.39 -4.90
N ASN A 78 -6.10 -6.80 -3.74
CA ASN A 78 -6.06 -7.48 -2.44
C ASN A 78 -7.04 -8.67 -2.38
N LEU A 79 -8.25 -8.51 -2.93
CA LEU A 79 -9.24 -9.59 -3.01
C LEU A 79 -8.77 -10.73 -3.93
N LYS A 80 -8.11 -10.40 -5.05
CA LYS A 80 -7.59 -11.41 -6.00
C LYS A 80 -6.37 -12.15 -5.46
N SER A 81 -5.52 -11.50 -4.67
CA SER A 81 -4.28 -12.08 -4.16
C SER A 81 -4.46 -12.98 -2.94
N SER A 82 -5.63 -12.93 -2.29
CA SER A 82 -5.83 -13.53 -0.97
C SER A 82 -7.08 -14.43 -1.02
N PRO A 83 -6.92 -15.76 -1.22
CA PRO A 83 -8.03 -16.71 -1.33
C PRO A 83 -8.98 -16.73 -0.13
N GLU A 84 -8.52 -16.24 1.02
CA GLU A 84 -9.28 -16.10 2.26
C GLU A 84 -10.35 -15.00 2.20
N TYR A 85 -10.21 -14.01 1.31
CA TYR A 85 -11.20 -12.95 1.16
C TYR A 85 -12.31 -13.37 0.21
N THR A 86 -13.54 -13.36 0.73
CA THR A 86 -14.74 -13.59 -0.08
C THR A 86 -15.28 -12.27 -0.62
N PHE A 87 -16.14 -12.34 -1.65
CA PHE A 87 -16.85 -11.16 -2.15
C PHE A 87 -17.62 -10.41 -1.05
N ALA A 88 -18.15 -11.12 -0.05
CA ALA A 88 -18.84 -10.52 1.11
C ALA A 88 -17.93 -9.61 1.95
N MET A 89 -16.60 -9.77 1.83
CA MET A 89 -15.60 -8.96 2.54
C MET A 89 -15.12 -7.76 1.71
N ALA A 90 -15.63 -7.54 0.49
CA ALA A 90 -15.15 -6.47 -0.38
C ALA A 90 -15.27 -5.07 0.25
N GLY A 91 -16.37 -4.78 0.95
CA GLY A 91 -16.55 -3.51 1.66
C GLY A 91 -15.54 -3.32 2.80
N PHE A 92 -15.22 -4.40 3.51
CA PHE A 92 -14.22 -4.39 4.56
C PHE A 92 -12.80 -4.19 4.01
N VAL A 93 -12.43 -4.89 2.93
CA VAL A 93 -11.13 -4.70 2.28
C VAL A 93 -10.99 -3.26 1.75
N ALA A 94 -12.06 -2.70 1.18
CA ALA A 94 -12.07 -1.31 0.75
C ALA A 94 -11.85 -0.33 1.91
N ASP A 95 -12.42 -0.57 3.08
CA ASP A 95 -12.21 0.24 4.29
C ASP A 95 -10.74 0.20 4.76
N GLU A 96 -10.14 -0.99 4.83
CA GLU A 96 -8.73 -1.15 5.20
C GLU A 96 -7.80 -0.44 4.20
N VAL A 97 -8.08 -0.58 2.90
CA VAL A 97 -7.34 0.15 1.85
C VAL A 97 -7.50 1.67 2.02
N CYS A 98 -8.68 2.16 2.37
CA CYS A 98 -8.89 3.59 2.62
C CYS A 98 -8.02 4.11 3.77
N LYS A 99 -7.90 3.36 4.87
CA LYS A 99 -7.05 3.74 6.01
C LYS A 99 -5.58 3.82 5.61
N VAL A 100 -5.10 2.82 4.88
CA VAL A 100 -3.72 2.80 4.36
C VAL A 100 -3.47 3.99 3.42
N HIS A 101 -4.37 4.22 2.46
CA HIS A 101 -4.24 5.33 1.51
C HIS A 101 -4.30 6.69 2.20
N LYS A 102 -5.10 6.84 3.27
CA LYS A 102 -5.16 8.08 4.04
C LYS A 102 -3.77 8.47 4.55
N VAL A 103 -3.05 7.51 5.14
CA VAL A 103 -1.67 7.73 5.64
C VAL A 103 -0.74 8.12 4.50
N PHE A 104 -0.79 7.43 3.36
CA PHE A 104 -0.02 7.82 2.16
C PHE A 104 -0.27 9.28 1.78
N TRP A 105 -1.53 9.69 1.65
CA TRP A 105 -1.87 11.06 1.23
C TRP A 105 -1.47 12.13 2.23
N GLU A 106 -1.50 11.81 3.53
CA GLU A 106 -1.07 12.73 4.59
C GLU A 106 0.46 12.88 4.66
N LYS A 107 1.19 11.81 4.30
CA LYS A 107 2.65 11.74 4.46
C LYS A 107 3.44 11.96 3.17
N LYS A 108 2.82 11.83 2.00
CA LYS A 108 3.42 12.01 0.68
C LYS A 108 4.06 13.40 0.55
N LYS A 109 5.32 13.42 0.14
CA LYS A 109 6.12 14.61 -0.13
C LYS A 109 6.40 14.73 -1.61
N GLY A 110 5.87 15.79 -2.22
CA GLY A 110 6.18 16.15 -3.61
C GLY A 110 5.68 15.12 -4.64
N SER A 111 6.29 15.12 -5.81
CA SER A 111 5.92 14.30 -6.96
C SER A 111 6.71 12.98 -7.02
N ARG A 112 6.25 12.05 -7.86
CA ARG A 112 6.93 10.78 -8.13
C ARG A 112 8.37 10.96 -8.62
N ILE A 113 9.26 10.07 -8.17
CA ILE A 113 10.63 9.91 -8.64
C ILE A 113 10.72 8.58 -9.40
N LYS A 114 11.39 8.56 -10.55
CA LYS A 114 11.58 7.32 -11.33
C LYS A 114 12.63 6.44 -10.66
N ILE A 115 12.33 5.16 -10.48
CA ILE A 115 13.28 4.20 -9.90
C ILE A 115 14.31 3.83 -10.97
N GLU A 116 15.59 4.10 -10.69
CA GLU A 116 16.70 3.68 -11.54
C GLU A 116 17.11 2.24 -11.20
N ARG A 117 16.74 1.28 -12.06
CA ARG A 117 17.23 -0.10 -11.92
C ARG A 117 18.64 -0.19 -12.48
N ARG A 118 19.66 -0.30 -11.62
CA ARG A 118 20.99 -0.73 -12.06
C ARG A 118 20.96 -2.24 -12.32
N LYS A 119 21.29 -2.66 -13.54
CA LYS A 119 21.59 -4.07 -13.81
C LYS A 119 22.85 -4.43 -13.02
N ILE A 120 22.72 -5.41 -12.11
CA ILE A 120 23.86 -6.13 -11.54
C ILE A 120 24.32 -7.16 -12.56
#